data_AF-A0AAX6BNS2-F1
#
_entry.id   AF-A0AAX6BNS2-F1
#
_cell.length_a   1.000
_cell.length_b   1.000
_cell.length_c   1.000
_cell.angle_alpha   90.00
_cell.angle_beta   90.00
_cell.angle_gamma   90.00
#
_symmetry.space_group_name_H-M   'P 1'
#
loop_
_entity.id
_entity.type
_entity.pdbx_description
1 polymer ?
#
loop_
_entity_poly.entity_id
_entity_poly.type
_entity_poly.pdbx_seq_one_letter_code
_entity_poly.pdbx_strand_id
1 'polypeptide(L)'
;MKNTQQALSVDDYLDLYLLAKELKDETWQQEILAALKTKQNRSFEDKQSALVQEIWEDFKQLNEDISFTYRLIQEEPTNEQFQVKLRNLRERRITLSRELYLAKKQYVEHTQ
;
A
#
# COMPACT_ATOMS: atom_id res chain seq x y z
N MET A 1 12.91 -30.99 -13.26
CA MET A 1 12.59 -30.00 -14.32
C MET A 1 11.89 -28.84 -13.65
N LYS A 2 12.45 -27.63 -13.69
CA LYS A 2 11.79 -26.43 -13.12
C LYS A 2 10.64 -26.07 -14.05
N ASN A 3 9.42 -26.38 -13.63
CA ASN A 3 8.21 -26.00 -14.34
C ASN A 3 8.08 -24.49 -14.20
N THR A 4 8.57 -23.75 -15.20
CA THR A 4 8.49 -22.30 -15.21
C THR A 4 7.09 -21.98 -15.72
N GLN A 5 6.10 -22.02 -14.82
CA GLN A 5 4.75 -21.55 -15.14
C GLN A 5 4.89 -20.07 -15.54
N GLN A 6 4.91 -19.80 -16.83
CA GLN A 6 4.84 -18.44 -17.35
C GLN A 6 3.54 -17.83 -16.84
N ALA A 7 3.65 -16.77 -16.05
CA ALA A 7 2.50 -16.04 -15.57
C ALA A 7 1.87 -15.32 -16.77
N LEU A 8 0.71 -15.80 -17.23
CA LEU A 8 -0.09 -15.17 -18.28
C LEU A 8 -0.41 -13.71 -17.89
N SER A 9 -0.28 -12.79 -18.83
CA SER A 9 -0.66 -11.38 -18.68
C SER A 9 -2.19 -11.22 -18.62
N VAL A 10 -2.68 -10.04 -18.26
CA VAL A 10 -4.14 -9.77 -18.25
C VAL A 10 -4.73 -9.87 -19.66
N ASP A 11 -3.98 -9.44 -20.67
CA ASP A 11 -4.39 -9.53 -22.08
C ASP A 11 -4.54 -10.99 -22.51
N ASP A 12 -3.62 -11.86 -22.10
CA ASP A 12 -3.73 -13.31 -22.39
C ASP A 12 -4.99 -13.92 -21.77
N TYR A 13 -5.37 -13.51 -20.55
CA TYR A 13 -6.63 -13.96 -19.94
C TYR A 13 -7.87 -13.41 -20.66
N LEU A 14 -7.78 -12.20 -21.23
CA LEU A 14 -8.86 -11.62 -22.01
C LEU A 14 -9.07 -12.37 -23.32
N ASP A 15 -7.98 -12.72 -24.00
CA ASP A 15 -8.01 -13.53 -25.22
C ASP A 15 -8.64 -14.92 -24.94
N LEU A 16 -8.23 -15.57 -23.84
CA LEU A 16 -8.81 -16.84 -23.41
C LEU A 16 -10.30 -16.70 -23.06
N TYR A 17 -10.71 -15.58 -22.45
CA TYR A 17 -12.12 -15.34 -22.11
C TYR A 17 -12.97 -15.17 -23.38
N LEU A 18 -12.46 -14.44 -24.38
CA LEU A 18 -13.12 -14.28 -25.67
C LEU A 18 -13.24 -15.63 -26.40
N LEU A 19 -12.19 -16.46 -26.36
CA LEU A 19 -12.22 -17.80 -26.93
C LEU A 19 -13.25 -18.71 -26.22
N ALA A 20 -13.27 -18.70 -24.89
CA ALA A 20 -14.25 -19.45 -24.10
C ALA A 20 -15.69 -19.02 -24.42
N LYS A 21 -15.89 -17.72 -24.66
CA LYS A 21 -17.17 -17.16 -25.09
C LYS A 21 -17.58 -17.62 -26.49
N GLU A 22 -16.65 -17.65 -27.44
CA GLU A 22 -16.92 -18.17 -28.79
C GLU A 22 -17.30 -19.65 -28.77
N LEU A 23 -16.65 -20.44 -27.92
CA LEU A 23 -16.95 -21.87 -27.71
C LEU A 23 -18.22 -22.12 -26.90
N LYS A 24 -18.88 -21.06 -26.37
CA LYS A 24 -20.01 -21.13 -25.44
C LYS A 24 -19.71 -21.97 -24.19
N ASP A 25 -18.45 -22.02 -23.78
CA ASP A 25 -18.01 -22.70 -22.57
C ASP A 25 -18.15 -21.72 -21.39
N GLU A 26 -19.30 -21.74 -20.75
CA GLU A 26 -19.60 -20.87 -19.61
C GLU A 26 -18.77 -21.26 -18.38
N THR A 27 -18.46 -22.54 -18.20
CA THR A 27 -17.62 -23.01 -17.08
C THR A 27 -16.22 -22.43 -17.21
N TRP A 28 -15.63 -22.52 -18.39
CA TRP A 28 -14.30 -21.98 -18.63
C TRP A 28 -14.24 -20.45 -18.51
N GLN A 29 -15.28 -19.74 -18.97
CA GLN A 29 -15.40 -18.30 -18.73
C GLN A 29 -15.40 -17.95 -17.23
N GLN A 30 -16.13 -18.70 -16.41
CA GLN A 30 -16.17 -18.49 -14.96
C GLN A 30 -14.81 -18.78 -14.29
N GLU A 31 -14.10 -19.81 -14.74
CA GLU A 31 -12.74 -20.11 -14.25
C GLU A 31 -11.75 -18.99 -14.57
N ILE A 32 -11.82 -18.43 -15.78
CA ILE A 32 -10.97 -17.30 -16.19
C ILE A 32 -11.27 -16.06 -15.34
N LEU A 33 -12.55 -15.75 -15.13
CA LEU A 33 -12.96 -14.62 -14.27
C LEU A 33 -12.50 -14.83 -12.82
N ALA A 34 -12.62 -16.05 -12.29
CA ALA A 34 -12.13 -16.37 -10.95
C ALA A 34 -10.61 -16.17 -10.84
N ALA A 35 -9.84 -16.65 -11.82
CA ALA A 35 -8.39 -16.48 -11.86
C ALA A 35 -7.98 -15.00 -11.94
N LEU A 36 -8.65 -14.20 -12.77
CA LEU A 36 -8.43 -12.75 -12.87
C LEU A 36 -8.72 -12.04 -11.55
N LYS A 37 -9.84 -12.38 -10.89
CA LYS A 37 -10.23 -11.80 -9.59
C LYS A 37 -9.21 -12.15 -8.50
N THR A 38 -8.74 -13.39 -8.43
CA THR A 38 -7.67 -13.78 -7.49
C THR A 38 -6.39 -13.00 -7.73
N LYS A 39 -6.00 -12.80 -9.00
CA LYS A 39 -4.79 -12.05 -9.35
C LYS A 39 -4.89 -10.57 -9.00
N GLN A 40 -6.07 -9.97 -9.19
CA GLN A 40 -6.38 -8.60 -8.79
C GLN A 40 -6.31 -8.43 -7.27
N ASN A 41 -6.93 -9.33 -6.51
CA ASN A 41 -6.91 -9.30 -5.04
C ASN A 41 -5.47 -9.40 -4.50
N ARG A 42 -4.67 -10.32 -5.05
CA ARG A 42 -3.26 -10.45 -4.65
C ARG A 42 -2.46 -9.18 -4.94
N SER A 43 -2.65 -8.57 -6.11
CA SER A 43 -1.99 -7.30 -6.43
C SER A 43 -2.42 -6.17 -5.48
N PHE A 44 -3.68 -6.15 -5.04
CA PHE A 44 -4.16 -5.17 -4.08
C PHE A 44 -3.51 -5.38 -2.70
N GLU A 45 -3.47 -6.62 -2.20
CA GLU A 45 -2.81 -6.97 -0.93
C GLU A 45 -1.33 -6.60 -0.92
N ASP A 46 -0.59 -6.90 -2.02
CA ASP A 46 0.82 -6.55 -2.15
C ASP A 46 1.05 -5.03 -2.13
N LYS A 47 0.22 -4.26 -2.86
CA LYS A 47 0.26 -2.79 -2.86
C LYS A 47 -0.06 -2.21 -1.48
N GLN A 48 -1.06 -2.78 -0.81
CA GLN A 48 -1.43 -2.36 0.52
C GLN A 48 -0.30 -2.60 1.53
N SER A 49 0.34 -3.77 1.45
CA SER A 49 1.47 -4.11 2.31
C SER A 49 2.64 -3.15 2.09
N ALA A 50 2.98 -2.85 0.83
CA ALA A 50 4.01 -1.87 0.49
C ALA A 50 3.70 -0.46 1.04
N LEU A 51 2.46 0.01 0.88
CA LEU A 51 2.04 1.31 1.40
C LEU A 51 2.14 1.39 2.93
N VAL A 52 1.75 0.33 3.65
CA VAL A 52 1.86 0.29 5.11
C VAL A 52 3.32 0.30 5.55
N GLN A 53 4.21 -0.40 4.84
CA GLN A 53 5.66 -0.38 5.12
C GLN A 53 6.25 1.02 4.90
N GLU A 54 5.89 1.69 3.80
CA GLU A 54 6.33 3.06 3.52
C GLU A 54 5.90 4.03 4.62
N ILE A 55 4.63 4.00 5.02
CA ILE A 55 4.11 4.83 6.12
C ILE A 55 4.85 4.51 7.43
N TRP A 56 5.23 3.25 7.66
CA TRP A 56 5.96 2.85 8.86
C TRP A 56 7.39 3.42 8.91
N GLU A 57 8.11 3.38 7.78
CA GLU A 57 9.43 4.01 7.67
C GLU A 57 9.35 5.54 7.84
N ASP A 58 8.33 6.18 7.26
CA ASP A 58 8.05 7.60 7.46
C ASP A 58 7.83 7.94 8.95
N PHE A 59 7.09 7.10 9.68
CA PHE A 59 6.91 7.26 11.12
C PHE A 59 8.21 7.13 11.89
N LYS A 60 9.06 6.17 11.51
CA LYS A 60 10.35 5.95 12.16
C LYS A 60 11.25 7.17 12.00
N GLN A 61 11.42 7.66 10.76
CA GLN A 61 12.21 8.86 10.49
C GLN A 61 11.64 10.08 11.23
N LEU A 62 10.31 10.26 11.20
CA LEU A 62 9.68 11.39 11.88
C LEU A 62 9.90 11.35 13.39
N ASN A 63 9.83 10.17 14.01
CA ASN A 63 10.08 10.03 15.44
C ASN A 63 11.54 10.35 15.78
N GLU A 64 12.49 9.92 14.96
CA GLU A 64 13.91 10.27 15.10
C GLU A 64 14.11 11.79 15.00
N ASP A 65 13.48 12.45 14.03
CA ASP A 65 13.54 13.90 13.84
C ASP A 65 12.93 14.67 15.02
N ILE A 66 11.82 14.18 15.56
CA ILE A 66 11.19 14.75 16.76
C ILE A 66 12.15 14.63 17.95
N SER A 67 12.66 13.43 18.21
CA SER A 67 13.59 13.18 19.32
C SER A 67 14.89 13.98 19.18
N PHE A 68 15.40 14.17 17.97
CA PHE A 68 16.56 15.00 17.71
C PHE A 68 16.25 16.48 17.93
N THR A 69 15.14 16.99 17.41
CA THR A 69 14.73 18.38 17.59
C THR A 69 14.48 18.70 19.07
N TYR A 70 13.95 17.76 19.83
CA TYR A 70 13.83 17.90 21.28
C TYR A 70 15.16 18.08 21.99
N ARG A 71 16.20 17.34 21.59
CA ARG A 71 17.55 17.50 22.16
C ARG A 71 18.12 18.89 21.84
N LEU A 72 17.94 19.36 20.61
CA LEU A 72 18.36 20.70 20.21
C LEU A 72 17.65 21.81 21.02
N ILE A 73 16.36 21.63 21.33
CA ILE A 73 15.63 22.57 22.20
C ILE A 73 16.18 22.56 23.63
N GLN A 74 16.64 21.42 24.14
CA GLN A 74 17.24 21.35 25.47
C GLN A 74 18.59 22.07 25.53
N GLU A 75 19.37 21.98 24.45
CA GLU A 75 20.68 22.66 24.33
C GLU A 75 20.51 24.17 24.07
N GLU A 76 19.55 24.55 23.23
CA GLU A 76 19.28 25.94 22.84
C GLU A 76 17.79 26.31 23.04
N PRO A 77 17.33 26.50 24.29
CA PRO A 77 15.92 26.68 24.60
C PRO A 77 15.32 28.00 24.08
N THR A 78 16.16 29.01 23.86
CA THR A 78 15.79 30.31 23.29
C THR A 78 15.71 30.31 21.77
N ASN A 79 16.11 29.23 21.09
CA ASN A 79 16.06 29.15 19.65
C ASN A 79 14.64 28.79 19.17
N GLU A 80 13.87 29.82 18.82
CA GLU A 80 12.48 29.67 18.35
C GLU A 80 12.36 28.80 17.09
N GLN A 81 13.41 28.69 16.27
CA GLN A 81 13.37 27.86 15.06
C GLN A 81 13.16 26.38 15.39
N PHE A 82 13.74 25.90 16.49
CA PHE A 82 13.54 24.52 16.91
C PHE A 82 12.13 24.27 17.46
N GLN A 83 11.53 25.27 18.12
CA GLN A 83 10.13 25.19 18.57
C GLN A 83 9.17 25.11 17.37
N VAL A 84 9.40 25.94 16.35
CA VAL A 84 8.62 25.91 15.10
C VAL A 84 8.82 24.58 14.37
N LYS A 85 10.06 24.09 14.26
CA LYS A 85 10.36 22.78 13.65
C LYS A 85 9.63 21.65 14.38
N LEU A 86 9.68 21.62 15.72
CA LEU A 86 9.01 20.60 16.52
C LEU A 86 7.49 20.63 16.30
N ARG A 87 6.89 21.82 16.22
CA ARG A 87 5.46 21.95 15.90
C ARG A 87 5.12 21.36 14.54
N ASN A 88 5.89 21.69 13.50
CA ASN A 88 5.67 21.16 12.15
C ASN A 88 5.81 19.64 12.10
N LEU A 89 6.80 19.07 12.80
CA LEU A 89 6.98 17.62 12.90
C LEU A 89 5.77 16.94 13.58
N ARG A 90 5.21 17.55 14.63
CA ARG A 90 3.98 17.04 15.27
C ARG A 90 2.77 17.12 14.34
N GLU A 91 2.63 18.19 13.56
CA GLU A 91 1.56 18.30 12.55
C GLU A 91 1.71 17.21 11.48
N ARG A 92 2.93 16.96 10.98
CA ARG A 92 3.23 15.85 10.05
C ARG A 92 2.85 14.48 10.64
N ARG A 93 3.10 14.26 11.94
CA ARG A 93 2.73 13.01 12.65
C ARG A 93 1.23 12.76 12.61
N ILE A 94 0.43 13.81 12.81
CA ILE A 94 -1.03 13.73 12.76
C ILE A 94 -1.48 13.36 11.35
N THR A 95 -0.90 13.98 10.32
CA THR A 95 -1.21 13.68 8.91
C THR A 95 -0.90 12.24 8.55
N LEU A 96 0.30 11.74 8.87
CA LEU A 96 0.68 10.34 8.65
C LEU A 96 -0.25 9.35 9.39
N SER A 97 -0.71 9.73 10.59
CA SER A 97 -1.67 8.90 11.33
C SER A 97 -3.02 8.78 10.62
N ARG A 98 -3.46 9.85 9.95
CA ARG A 98 -4.68 9.86 9.14
C ARG A 98 -4.51 9.05 7.86
N GLU A 99 -3.36 9.20 7.18
CA GLU A 99 -3.02 8.41 5.99
C GLU A 99 -3.02 6.91 6.30
N LEU A 100 -2.41 6.51 7.42
CA LEU A 100 -2.43 5.12 7.87
C LEU A 100 -3.85 4.61 8.16
N TYR A 101 -4.70 5.43 8.78
CA TYR A 101 -6.08 5.08 9.06
C TYR A 101 -6.88 4.87 7.77
N LEU A 102 -6.73 5.78 6.80
CA LEU A 102 -7.41 5.67 5.50
C LEU A 102 -6.93 4.45 4.72
N ALA A 103 -5.62 4.20 4.68
CA ALA A 103 -5.06 3.01 4.05
C ALA A 103 -5.66 1.74 4.68
N LYS A 104 -5.71 1.63 6.01
CA LYS A 104 -6.33 0.49 6.69
C LYS A 104 -7.82 0.35 6.39
N LYS A 105 -8.55 1.46 6.30
CA LYS A 105 -9.97 1.45 5.95
C LYS A 105 -10.20 0.90 4.54
N GLN A 106 -9.41 1.33 3.56
CA GLN A 106 -9.48 0.84 2.17
C GLN A 106 -9.20 -0.67 2.09
N TYR A 107 -8.27 -1.17 2.89
CA TYR A 107 -8.02 -2.61 2.97
C TYR A 107 -9.25 -3.38 3.47
N VAL A 108 -9.86 -2.93 4.58
CA VAL A 108 -11.05 -3.57 5.14
C VAL A 108 -12.20 -3.60 4.13
N GLU A 109 -12.46 -2.48 3.43
CA GLU A 109 -13.49 -2.37 2.40
C GLU A 109 -13.24 -3.28 1.19
N HIS A 110 -11.99 -3.57 0.84
CA HIS A 110 -11.63 -4.46 -0.27
C HIS A 110 -11.67 -5.95 0.11
N THR A 111 -11.55 -6.27 1.41
CA THR A 111 -11.59 -7.65 1.92
C THR A 111 -12.99 -8.13 2.33
N GLN A 112 -13.99 -7.24 2.34
CA GLN A 112 -15.40 -7.54 2.62
C GLN A 112 -16.19 -7.80 1.33
#